data_AF-A0A109PNS4-F1
#
_entry.id   AF-A0A109PNS4-F1
#
_cell.length_a   1.000
_cell.length_b   1.000
_cell.length_c   1.000
_cell.angle_alpha   90.00
_cell.angle_beta   90.00
_cell.angle_gamma   90.00
#
_symmetry.space_group_name_H-M   'P 1'
#
loop_
_entity.id
_entity.type
_entity.pdbx_description
1 polymer ?
#
loop_
_entity_poly.entity_id
_entity_poly.type
_entity_poly.pdbx_seq_one_letter_code
_entity_poly.pdbx_strand_id
1 'polypeptide(L)' 'DPPDKLFTVHGLWPSDSNGNDPKYCKAPPYQTMKILEPQLVMIWP' A
#
# COMPACT_ATOMS: atom_id res chain seq x y z
N ASP A 1 21.60 -16.15 0.38
CA ASP A 1 20.85 -16.02 -0.87
C ASP A 1 20.37 -14.60 -1.09
N PRO A 2 20.39 -14.07 -2.32
CA PRO A 2 19.71 -12.81 -2.61
C PRO A 2 18.21 -12.98 -2.29
N PRO A 3 17.52 -11.92 -1.86
CA PRO A 3 16.07 -11.99 -1.70
C PRO A 3 15.45 -12.50 -3.00
N ASP A 4 14.49 -13.42 -2.88
CA ASP A 4 13.78 -13.96 -4.02
C ASP A 4 13.25 -12.78 -4.87
N LYS A 5 13.48 -12.84 -6.19
CA LYS A 5 13.02 -11.80 -7.13
C LYS A 5 11.51 -11.93 -7.32
N LEU A 6 10.74 -11.55 -6.30
CA LEU A 6 9.30 -11.59 -6.28
C LEU A 6 8.73 -10.20 -6.53
N PHE A 7 7.56 -10.13 -7.16
CA PHE A 7 6.77 -8.91 -7.17
C PHE A 7 6.16 -8.70 -5.79
N THR A 8 6.40 -7.52 -5.23
CA THR A 8 5.76 -7.05 -3.99
C THR A 8 4.89 -5.83 -4.29
N VAL A 9 3.98 -5.52 -3.37
CA VAL A 9 3.12 -4.34 -3.51
C VAL A 9 3.97 -3.08 -3.27
N HIS A 10 3.83 -2.08 -4.14
CA HIS A 10 4.41 -0.75 -3.93
C HIS A 10 3.35 0.23 -3.38
N GLY A 11 2.13 0.15 -3.90
CA GLY A 11 1.08 1.11 -3.64
C GLY A 11 -0.29 0.60 -4.07
N LEU A 12 -1.32 1.10 -3.40
CA LEU A 12 -2.71 1.08 -3.87
C LEU A 12 -3.14 2.54 -4.01
N TRP A 13 -3.27 3.01 -5.25
CA TRP A 13 -3.62 4.41 -5.54
C TRP A 13 -5.06 4.49 -6.08
N PRO A 14 -5.97 5.17 -5.38
CA PRO A 14 -7.23 5.60 -5.99
C PRO A 14 -6.90 6.50 -7.18
N SER A 15 -7.47 6.17 -8.35
CA SER A 15 -7.13 6.83 -9.61
C SER A 15 -8.39 7.28 -10.34
N ASP A 16 -8.29 8.38 -11.08
CA ASP A 16 -9.37 8.86 -11.97
C ASP A 16 -8.93 8.67 -13.43
N SER A 17 -9.62 7.80 -14.16
CA SER A 17 -9.26 7.51 -15.55
C SER A 17 -9.47 8.70 -16.50
N ASN A 18 -10.25 9.71 -16.09
CA ASN A 18 -10.58 10.87 -16.91
C ASN A 18 -9.83 12.13 -16.50
N GLY A 19 -8.97 12.04 -15.49
CA GLY A 19 -8.41 13.23 -14.85
C GLY A 19 -7.19 12.95 -13.99
N ASN A 20 -7.02 13.78 -12.96
CA ASN A 20 -5.92 13.63 -12.03
C ASN A 20 -6.33 12.76 -10.86
N ASP A 21 -5.45 11.85 -10.45
CA ASP A 21 -5.68 11.02 -9.28
C ASP A 21 -5.86 11.88 -8.02
N PRO A 22 -6.86 11.57 -7.19
CA PRO A 22 -7.05 12.26 -5.93
C PRO A 22 -5.87 12.00 -4.99
N LYS A 23 -5.43 13.05 -4.28
CA LYS A 23 -4.31 12.99 -3.33
C LYS A 23 -4.70 13.73 -2.05
N TYR A 24 -4.21 13.25 -0.90
CA TYR A 24 -4.40 13.88 0.40
C TYR A 24 -5.86 14.15 0.79
N CYS A 25 -6.74 13.18 0.51
CA CYS A 25 -8.15 13.27 0.90
C CYS A 25 -8.31 13.43 2.42
N LYS A 26 -9.36 14.13 2.86
CA LYS A 26 -9.71 14.22 4.28
C LYS A 26 -10.05 12.83 4.81
N ALA A 27 -9.26 12.35 5.77
CA ALA A 27 -9.45 11.05 6.40
C ALA A 27 -9.33 11.18 7.93
N PRO A 28 -9.90 10.23 8.69
CA PRO A 28 -9.52 10.04 10.08
C PRO A 28 -8.01 9.81 10.23
N PRO A 29 -7.44 10.01 11.43
CA PRO A 29 -6.05 9.65 11.69
C PRO A 29 -5.76 8.20 11.31
N TYR A 30 -4.54 7.96 10.82
CA TYR A 30 -4.08 6.62 10.48
C TYR A 30 -4.23 5.66 11.67
N GLN A 31 -4.75 4.46 11.39
CA GLN A 31 -4.88 3.39 12.36
C GLN A 31 -4.05 2.20 11.90
N THR A 32 -3.19 1.70 12.79
CA THR A 32 -2.36 0.54 12.49
C THR A 32 -3.19 -0.74 12.45
N MET A 33 -3.08 -1.49 11.36
CA MET A 33 -3.74 -2.79 11.20
C MET A 33 -2.88 -3.93 11.75
N LYS A 34 -2.77 -4.03 13.09
CA LYS A 34 -1.89 -5.01 13.78
C LYS A 34 -2.05 -6.46 13.31
N ILE A 35 -3.26 -6.85 12.92
CA ILE A 35 -3.56 -8.22 12.45
C ILE A 35 -2.88 -8.51 11.10
N LEU A 36 -2.68 -7.49 10.26
CA LEU A 36 -2.09 -7.63 8.93
C LEU A 36 -0.58 -7.37 8.91
N GLU A 37 0.01 -6.81 9.96
CA GLU A 37 1.47 -6.51 10.02
C GLU A 37 2.36 -7.68 9.57
N PRO A 38 2.14 -8.94 10.01
CA PRO A 38 3.00 -10.04 9.58
C PRO A 38 2.93 -10.31 8.08
N GLN A 39 1.77 -10.07 7.46
CA GLN A 39 1.57 -10.27 6.02
C GLN A 39 2.20 -9.10 5.25
N LEU A 40 1.99 -7.87 5.70
CA LEU A 40 2.53 -6.67 5.07
C LEU A 40 4.06 -6.70 5.00
N VAL A 41 4.75 -7.16 6.07
CA VAL A 41 6.22 -7.31 6.06
C VAL A 41 6.72 -8.23 4.93
N MET A 42 5.90 -9.18 4.48
CA MET A 42 6.27 -10.13 3.43
C MET A 42 5.82 -9.67 2.03
N ILE A 43 4.59 -9.15 1.90
CA ILE A 43 3.98 -8.87 0.59
C ILE A 43 4.08 -7.40 0.18
N TRP A 44 4.30 -6.50 1.14
CA TRP A 44 4.39 -5.05 0.96
C TRP A 44 5.45 -4.46 1.91
N PRO A 45 6.72 -4.85 1.72
CA PRO A 45 7.83 -4.36 2.53
C PRO A 45 8.11 -2.87 2.32
#